data_AF-A0A396J7D3-F1
#
_entry.id   AF-A0A396J7D3-F1
#
_cell.length_a   1.000
_cell.length_b   1.000
_cell.length_c   1.000
_cell.angle_alpha   90.00
_cell.angle_beta   90.00
_cell.angle_gamma   90.00
#
_symmetry.space_group_name_H-M   'P 1'
#
loop_
_entity.id
_entity.type
_entity.pdbx_description
1 polymer ?
#
loop_
_entity_poly.entity_id
_entity_poly.type
_entity_poly.pdbx_seq_one_letter_code
_entity_poly.pdbx_strand_id
1 'polypeptide(L)'
;MEDSSFSQIKEADVLPQFSVPSHDVIMRYWPPPEFERNTVAFDEDQQREVEEALVIQDAIFDLPPITNFETQDGMPYQNPPKIEFQGYIGLTYKQLLCQTLDDDVIICIPLCSVDWYIAWVF
;
A
#
# COMPACT_ATOMS: atom_id res chain seq x y z
N MET A 1 -27.53 -19.25 -13.89
CA MET A 1 -26.89 -19.03 -12.58
C MET A 1 -25.50 -19.62 -12.69
N GLU A 2 -24.60 -18.87 -13.32
CA GLU A 2 -23.16 -19.12 -13.32
C GLU A 2 -22.51 -17.75 -13.40
N ASP A 3 -21.84 -17.37 -12.32
CA ASP A 3 -21.26 -16.04 -12.15
C ASP A 3 -19.93 -16.01 -12.91
N SER A 4 -20.05 -15.68 -14.19
CA SER A 4 -18.97 -15.56 -15.17
C SER A 4 -18.17 -14.26 -14.97
N SER A 5 -17.65 -14.04 -13.76
CA SER A 5 -16.86 -12.84 -13.44
C SER A 5 -15.36 -13.04 -13.63
N PHE A 6 -14.89 -14.25 -13.96
CA PHE A 6 -13.46 -14.53 -14.13
C PHE A 6 -12.98 -14.49 -15.59
N SER A 7 -13.88 -14.45 -16.57
CA SER A 7 -13.54 -14.47 -18.00
C SER A 7 -13.34 -13.08 -18.62
N GLN A 8 -12.89 -12.09 -17.85
CA GLN A 8 -12.71 -10.70 -18.32
C GLN A 8 -11.28 -10.16 -18.16
N ILE A 9 -10.25 -10.99 -18.30
CA ILE A 9 -9.02 -10.44 -18.90
C ILE A 9 -9.34 -10.30 -20.38
N LYS A 10 -9.92 -9.16 -20.77
CA LYS A 10 -10.25 -8.86 -22.16
C LYS A 10 -8.97 -9.02 -22.98
N GLU A 11 -9.05 -9.73 -24.10
CA GLU A 11 -7.92 -9.98 -25.01
C GLU A 11 -7.24 -8.70 -25.58
N ALA A 12 -7.77 -7.50 -25.27
CA ALA A 12 -7.28 -6.21 -25.72
C ALA A 12 -6.62 -5.35 -24.61
N ASP A 13 -6.56 -5.82 -23.36
CA ASP A 13 -5.94 -5.07 -22.27
C ASP A 13 -4.47 -5.47 -22.09
N VAL A 14 -3.59 -4.48 -21.88
CA VAL A 14 -2.16 -4.72 -21.61
C VAL A 14 -2.05 -5.47 -20.28
N LEU A 15 -1.39 -6.64 -20.30
CA LEU A 15 -1.17 -7.40 -19.08
C LEU A 15 -0.34 -6.60 -18.08
N PRO A 16 -0.77 -6.49 -16.82
CA PRO A 16 0.00 -5.78 -15.82
C PRO A 16 1.31 -6.51 -15.57
N GLN A 17 2.39 -5.74 -15.50
CA GLN A 17 3.70 -6.25 -15.10
C GLN A 17 3.78 -6.29 -13.56
N PHE A 18 4.53 -7.25 -13.04
CA PHE A 18 4.87 -7.27 -11.62
C PHE A 18 5.85 -6.14 -11.32
N SER A 19 5.59 -5.41 -10.24
CA SER A 19 6.53 -4.42 -9.73
C SER A 19 7.78 -5.09 -9.18
N VAL A 20 8.92 -4.44 -9.40
CA VAL A 20 10.22 -4.88 -8.89
C VAL A 20 10.31 -4.54 -7.39
N PRO A 21 11.00 -5.33 -6.55
CA PRO A 21 11.12 -5.04 -5.12
C PRO A 21 11.75 -3.67 -4.84
N SER A 22 11.24 -2.94 -3.84
CA SER A 22 11.79 -1.63 -3.44
C SER A 22 12.74 -1.69 -2.24
N HIS A 23 12.67 -2.76 -1.44
CA HIS A 23 13.47 -2.94 -0.22
C HIS A 23 14.42 -4.12 -0.35
N ASP A 24 15.60 -4.04 0.28
CA ASP A 24 16.62 -5.08 0.28
C ASP A 24 16.28 -6.22 1.26
N VAL A 25 15.48 -7.18 0.81
CA VAL A 25 15.01 -8.30 1.63
C VAL A 25 15.75 -9.60 1.32
N ILE A 26 16.14 -10.33 2.37
CA ILE A 26 16.72 -11.68 2.23
C ILE A 26 15.61 -12.71 2.00
N MET A 27 15.61 -13.35 0.83
CA MET A 27 14.73 -14.49 0.54
C MET A 27 15.13 -15.72 1.37
N ARG A 28 14.30 -16.09 2.36
CA ARG A 28 14.58 -17.23 3.26
C ARG A 28 14.11 -18.59 2.73
N TYR A 29 13.12 -18.61 1.85
CA TYR A 29 12.60 -19.84 1.26
C TYR A 29 12.63 -19.69 -0.27
N TRP A 30 13.52 -20.43 -0.92
CA TRP A 30 13.59 -20.44 -2.38
C TRP A 30 12.28 -21.00 -2.95
N PRO A 31 11.73 -20.41 -4.03
CA PRO A 31 10.56 -20.96 -4.67
C PRO A 31 10.82 -22.40 -5.15
N PRO A 32 9.77 -23.24 -5.27
CA PRO A 32 9.93 -24.56 -5.85
C PRO A 32 10.61 -24.49 -7.22
N PRO A 33 11.49 -25.44 -7.59
CA PRO A 33 12.25 -25.40 -8.85
C PRO A 33 11.38 -25.22 -10.09
N GLU A 34 10.15 -25.72 -10.06
CA GLU A 34 9.16 -25.59 -11.14
C GLU A 34 8.74 -24.13 -11.39
N PHE A 35 8.85 -23.27 -10.37
CA PHE A 35 8.42 -21.87 -10.37
C PHE A 35 9.56 -20.88 -10.18
N GLU A 36 10.82 -21.34 -10.22
CA GLU A 36 12.01 -20.50 -10.02
C GLU A 36 12.05 -19.29 -10.97
N ARG A 37 11.64 -19.49 -12.23
CA ARG A 37 11.59 -18.44 -13.27
C ARG A 37 10.53 -17.37 -13.05
N ASN A 38 9.58 -17.61 -12.15
CA ASN A 38 8.50 -16.66 -11.85
C ASN A 38 8.87 -15.74 -10.67
N THR A 39 10.07 -15.88 -10.12
CA THR A 39 10.55 -15.04 -9.03
C THR A 39 10.77 -13.61 -9.51
N VAL A 40 10.04 -12.67 -8.92
CA VAL A 40 10.24 -11.24 -9.18
C VAL A 40 11.27 -10.72 -8.20
N ALA A 41 12.54 -10.79 -8.59
CA ALA A 41 13.68 -10.32 -7.83
C ALA A 41 14.72 -9.72 -8.77
N PHE A 42 15.66 -8.95 -8.22
CA PHE A 42 16.82 -8.48 -8.97
C PHE A 42 17.84 -9.59 -9.16
N ASP A 43 18.57 -9.54 -10.28
CA ASP A 43 19.71 -10.43 -10.54
C ASP A 43 20.81 -10.24 -9.49
N GLU A 44 21.46 -11.33 -9.08
CA GLU A 44 22.46 -11.33 -8.00
C GLU A 44 23.67 -10.44 -8.30
N ASP A 45 24.06 -10.31 -9.58
CA ASP A 45 25.23 -9.55 -10.03
C ASP A 45 24.94 -8.05 -10.27
N GLN A 46 23.69 -7.61 -10.11
CA GLN A 46 23.30 -6.22 -10.36
C GLN A 46 23.44 -5.36 -9.10
N GLN A 47 24.13 -4.22 -9.21
CA GLN A 47 24.14 -3.20 -8.17
C GLN A 47 22.76 -2.52 -8.10
N ARG A 48 22.18 -2.44 -6.89
CA ARG A 48 20.80 -1.99 -6.66
C ARG A 48 20.79 -0.73 -5.79
N GLU A 49 19.89 0.18 -6.11
CA GLU A 49 19.49 1.30 -5.27
C GLU A 49 18.11 0.95 -4.68
N VAL A 50 18.12 0.24 -3.55
CA VAL A 50 16.92 -0.18 -2.82
C VAL A 50 17.00 0.30 -1.37
N GLU A 51 15.85 0.51 -0.75
CA GLU A 51 15.78 0.91 0.66
C GLU A 51 16.18 -0.24 1.59
N GLU A 52 16.62 0.07 2.80
CA GLU A 52 16.98 -0.94 3.79
C GLU A 52 15.74 -1.76 4.21
N ALA A 53 15.90 -3.05 4.48
CA ALA A 53 14.81 -3.87 4.99
C ALA A 53 14.28 -3.33 6.33
N LEU A 54 12.97 -3.10 6.38
CA LEU A 54 12.27 -2.76 7.62
C LEU A 54 12.32 -3.93 8.61
N VAL A 55 12.62 -3.62 9.86
CA VAL A 55 12.55 -4.57 10.97
C VAL A 55 11.26 -4.39 11.76
N ILE A 56 10.88 -5.41 12.54
CA ILE A 56 9.65 -5.37 13.37
C ILE A 56 9.63 -4.13 14.26
N GLN A 57 10.79 -3.76 14.81
CA GLN A 57 10.92 -2.57 15.64
C GLN A 57 10.43 -1.31 14.92
N ASP A 58 10.74 -1.15 13.63
CA ASP A 58 10.35 0.03 12.86
C ASP A 58 8.84 0.16 12.76
N ALA A 59 8.13 -0.97 12.73
CA ALA A 59 6.67 -1.01 12.62
C ALA A 59 5.93 -0.78 13.95
N ILE A 60 6.51 -1.11 15.11
CA ILE A 60 5.76 -1.16 16.38
C ILE A 60 6.30 -0.26 17.50
N PHE A 61 7.41 0.44 17.29
CA PHE A 61 8.10 1.16 18.37
C PHE A 61 7.37 2.41 18.90
N ASP A 62 6.44 2.96 18.13
CA ASP A 62 5.57 4.08 18.48
C ASP A 62 4.30 3.63 19.23
N LEU A 63 3.96 2.34 19.16
CA LEU A 63 2.76 1.80 19.80
C LEU A 63 2.82 1.94 21.32
N PRO A 64 1.71 2.32 21.97
CA PRO A 64 1.63 2.38 23.42
C PRO A 64 1.76 0.99 24.05
N PRO A 65 2.32 0.89 25.26
CA PRO A 65 2.37 -0.39 25.97
C PRO A 65 0.95 -0.86 26.33
N ILE A 66 0.64 -2.12 26.02
CA ILE A 66 -0.64 -2.76 26.34
C ILE A 66 -0.44 -3.96 27.26
N THR A 67 -1.48 -4.32 28.00
CA THR A 67 -1.47 -5.53 28.85
C THR A 67 -2.04 -6.73 28.07
N ASN A 68 -1.83 -7.94 28.60
CA ASN A 68 -2.38 -9.17 27.99
C ASN A 68 -3.93 -9.19 27.95
N PHE A 69 -4.58 -8.40 28.80
CA PHE A 69 -6.04 -8.33 28.89
C PHE A 69 -6.51 -6.91 28.56
N GLU A 70 -6.39 -6.52 27.30
CA GLU A 70 -6.94 -5.28 26.79
C GLU A 70 -8.33 -5.50 26.19
N THR A 71 -9.31 -4.70 26.61
CA THR A 71 -10.72 -4.81 26.15
C THR A 71 -11.13 -3.65 25.25
N GLN A 72 -10.25 -2.67 25.05
CA GLN A 72 -10.56 -1.50 24.22
C GLN A 72 -10.26 -1.78 22.75
N ASP A 73 -11.28 -1.65 21.90
CA ASP A 73 -11.14 -1.81 20.45
C ASP A 73 -10.32 -0.68 19.78
N GLY A 74 -10.18 0.46 20.47
CA GLY A 74 -9.42 1.60 19.99
C GLY A 74 -8.83 2.41 21.13
N MET A 75 -7.60 2.88 20.92
CA MET A 75 -6.87 3.73 21.86
C MET A 75 -6.07 4.79 21.11
N PRO A 76 -5.84 5.98 21.70
CA PRO A 76 -5.00 6.98 21.08
C PRO A 76 -3.53 6.54 21.08
N TYR A 77 -2.81 6.88 20.01
CA TYR A 77 -1.36 6.83 19.99
C TYR A 77 -0.80 7.80 21.03
N GLN A 78 0.15 7.33 21.83
CA GLN A 78 0.75 8.14 22.90
C GLN A 78 2.01 8.88 22.44
N ASN A 79 2.73 8.31 21.48
CA ASN A 79 3.98 8.85 20.97
C ASN A 79 3.80 9.29 19.52
N PRO A 80 4.51 10.35 19.08
CA PRO A 80 4.61 10.65 17.66
C PRO A 80 5.41 9.55 16.93
N PRO A 81 5.21 9.38 15.62
CA PRO A 81 6.05 8.53 14.79
C PRO A 81 7.52 8.89 14.94
N LYS A 82 8.37 7.88 15.10
CA LYS A 82 9.83 8.06 15.25
C LYS A 82 10.60 7.68 14.00
N ILE A 83 9.99 6.87 13.14
CA ILE A 83 10.57 6.36 11.89
C ILE A 83 9.62 6.70 10.74
N GLU A 84 10.17 6.88 9.54
CA GLU A 84 9.40 7.27 8.34
C GLU A 84 8.24 6.30 8.07
N PHE A 85 8.48 4.99 8.17
CA PHE A 85 7.47 3.97 7.99
C PHE A 85 6.26 4.12 8.94
N GLN A 86 6.50 4.50 10.20
CA GLN A 86 5.45 4.76 11.19
C GLN A 86 4.61 5.97 10.80
N GLY A 87 5.28 7.01 10.27
CA GLY A 87 4.61 8.19 9.72
C GLY A 87 3.72 7.82 8.54
N TYR A 88 4.22 6.97 7.64
CA TYR A 88 3.52 6.51 6.46
C TYR A 88 2.24 5.71 6.79
N ILE A 89 2.32 4.72 7.68
CA ILE A 89 1.14 3.92 8.07
C ILE A 89 0.13 4.72 8.92
N GLY A 90 0.59 5.80 9.57
CA GLY A 90 -0.25 6.69 10.38
C GLY A 90 -0.99 7.78 9.57
N LEU A 91 -0.81 7.83 8.24
CA LEU A 91 -1.44 8.83 7.40
C LEU A 91 -2.96 8.67 7.35
N THR A 92 -3.65 9.81 7.26
CA THR A 92 -5.09 9.82 6.99
C THR A 92 -5.38 9.43 5.55
N TYR A 93 -6.58 8.91 5.28
CA TYR A 93 -7.03 8.58 3.93
C TYR A 93 -6.87 9.73 2.93
N LYS A 94 -7.11 10.97 3.37
CA LYS A 94 -6.90 12.16 2.52
C LYS A 94 -5.43 12.36 2.17
N GLN A 95 -4.51 12.16 3.12
CA GLN A 95 -3.08 12.29 2.87
C GLN A 95 -2.55 11.19 1.95
N LEU A 96 -3.00 9.94 2.14
CA LEU A 96 -2.64 8.82 1.27
C LEU A 96 -3.06 9.08 -0.18
N LEU A 97 -4.32 9.51 -0.39
CA LEU A 97 -4.80 9.84 -1.73
C LEU A 97 -4.06 11.03 -2.35
N CYS A 98 -3.74 12.07 -1.56
CA CYS A 98 -2.99 13.21 -2.07
C CYS A 98 -1.55 12.86 -2.43
N GLN A 99 -0.88 11.98 -1.69
CA GLN A 99 0.48 11.53 -2.02
C GLN A 99 0.51 10.75 -3.35
N THR A 100 -0.51 9.94 -3.64
CA THR A 100 -0.61 9.23 -4.93
C THR A 100 -0.88 10.14 -6.14
N LEU A 101 -1.10 11.44 -5.93
CA LEU A 101 -1.34 12.41 -7.01
C LEU A 101 -0.10 13.22 -7.39
N ASP A 102 1.00 13.09 -6.65
CA ASP A 102 2.26 13.79 -6.93
C ASP A 102 3.17 13.01 -7.91
N ASP A 103 2.93 11.70 -8.09
CA ASP A 103 3.60 10.86 -9.08
C ASP A 103 2.71 10.64 -10.33
N ASP A 104 2.83 11.58 -11.29
CA ASP A 104 2.35 11.55 -12.67
C ASP A 104 0.84 11.29 -12.97
N VAL A 105 0.23 12.33 -13.56
CA VAL A 105 -1.13 12.43 -14.15
C VAL A 105 -2.24 12.72 -13.14
N ILE A 106 -2.45 14.03 -12.93
CA ILE A 106 -3.64 14.62 -12.33
C ILE A 106 -4.87 14.26 -13.20
N ILE A 107 -5.61 13.23 -12.80
CA ILE A 107 -7.06 13.20 -12.99
C ILE A 107 -7.66 13.70 -11.68
N CYS A 108 -7.91 15.00 -11.61
CA CYS A 108 -8.84 15.54 -10.62
C CYS A 108 -10.19 14.87 -10.85
N ILE A 109 -10.50 13.78 -10.15
CA ILE A 109 -11.89 13.43 -9.89
C ILE A 109 -12.33 14.40 -8.80
N PRO A 110 -13.18 15.39 -9.10
CA PRO A 110 -13.64 16.33 -8.09
C PRO A 110 -14.55 15.57 -7.13
N LEU A 111 -14.02 15.18 -5.97
CA LEU A 111 -14.82 14.81 -4.80
C LEU A 111 -15.40 16.09 -4.18
N CYS A 112 -16.22 16.83 -4.93
CA CYS A 112 -17.15 17.85 -4.45
C CYS A 112 -17.86 18.53 -5.64
N SER A 113 -18.97 17.94 -6.11
CA SER A 113 -20.11 18.72 -6.64
C SER A 113 -21.34 17.81 -6.74
N VAL A 114 -21.90 17.45 -5.59
CA VAL A 114 -23.35 17.27 -5.54
C VAL A 114 -23.91 18.60 -5.04
N ASP A 115 -24.30 19.42 -6.00
CA ASP A 115 -24.99 20.68 -5.79
C ASP A 115 -26.30 20.43 -5.03
N TRP A 116 -26.24 20.47 -3.70
CA TRP A 116 -27.41 20.81 -2.89
C TRP A 116 -27.66 22.31 -3.05
N TYR A 117 -28.25 22.72 -4.17
CA TYR A 117 -29.09 23.93 -4.30
C TYR A 117 -29.54 24.04 -5.77
N ILE A 118 -30.63 23.35 -6.11
CA ILE A 118 -31.52 23.81 -7.18
C ILE A 118 -32.87 24.15 -6.57
N ALA A 119 -33.09 25.46 -6.52
CA ALA A 119 -34.37 26.18 -6.64
C ALA A 119 -35.46 25.97 -5.59
N TRP A 120 -35.35 26.69 -4.47
CA TRP A 120 -36.45 27.55 -4.03
C TRP A 120 -36.33 28.89 -4.78
N VAL A 121 -37.03 29.04 -5.90
CA VAL A 121 -37.54 30.32 -6.40
C VAL A 121 -38.90 30.04 -7.03
N PHE A 122 -39.86 30.91 -6.71
CA PHE A 122 -41.27 30.94 -7.13
C PHE A 122 -41.51 30.65 -8.62
#